data_AF-A0A820LX61-F1
#
_entry.id   AF-A0A820LX61-F1
#
_cell.length_a   1.000
_cell.length_b   1.000
_cell.length_c   1.000
_cell.angle_alpha   90.00
_cell.angle_beta   90.00
_cell.angle_gamma   90.00
#
_symmetry.space_group_name_H-M   'P 1'
#
loop_
_entity.id
_entity.type
_entity.pdbx_description
1 polymer ?
#
loop_
_entity_poly.entity_id
_entity_poly.type
_entity_poly.pdbx_seq_one_letter_code
_entity_poly.pdbx_strand_id
1 'polypeptide(L)'
;MSKQRTEAVVETMSKSHNIRNMCVIAHVDHGKSTLTDALVCKAGIITEQQAGERRFTDTLEAEKEKGITIKSSAVSMFYELDDQILGSYIFNKN
;
A
#
# COMPACT_ATOMS: atom_id res chain seq x y z
N MET A 1 -15.73 -9.13 6.63
CA MET A 1 -14.27 -8.92 6.43
C MET A 1 -13.87 -7.44 6.37
N SER A 2 -14.54 -6.56 5.62
CA SER A 2 -14.16 -5.13 5.55
C SER A 2 -14.24 -4.38 6.89
N LYS A 3 -15.27 -4.62 7.72
CA LYS A 3 -15.52 -3.87 8.95
C LYS A 3 -14.44 -4.06 10.04
N GLN A 4 -13.98 -5.29 10.25
CA GLN A 4 -12.94 -5.63 11.23
C GLN A 4 -11.59 -4.95 10.93
N ARG A 5 -11.24 -4.79 9.64
CA ARG A 5 -9.97 -4.15 9.25
C ARG A 5 -9.97 -2.65 9.51
N THR A 6 -11.10 -1.99 9.27
CA THR A 6 -11.24 -0.56 9.56
C THR A 6 -11.11 -0.30 11.07
N GLU A 7 -11.71 -1.16 11.90
CA GLU A 7 -11.59 -1.08 13.36
C GLU A 7 -10.12 -1.27 13.82
N ALA A 8 -9.41 -2.26 13.26
CA ALA A 8 -8.00 -2.50 13.56
C ALA A 8 -7.08 -1.33 13.14
N VAL A 9 -7.36 -0.69 12.00
CA VAL A 9 -6.65 0.52 11.57
C VAL A 9 -6.85 1.65 12.58
N VAL A 10 -8.09 1.90 12.99
CA VAL A 10 -8.42 2.96 13.97
C VAL A 10 -7.70 2.72 15.29
N GLU A 11 -7.66 1.47 15.78
CA GLU A 11 -6.91 1.14 16.99
C GLU A 11 -5.41 1.42 16.83
N THR A 12 -4.84 1.03 15.69
CA THR A 12 -3.41 1.21 15.37
C THR A 12 -3.02 2.69 15.25
N MET A 13 -3.95 3.59 14.89
CA MET A 13 -3.67 5.03 14.81
C MET A 13 -3.16 5.63 16.13
N SER A 14 -3.51 5.03 17.28
CA SER A 14 -2.98 5.44 18.59
C SER A 14 -1.54 4.97 18.85
N LYS A 15 -1.05 3.97 18.10
CA LYS A 15 0.26 3.33 18.26
C LYS A 15 1.23 3.82 17.18
N SER A 16 1.71 5.05 17.30
CA SER A 16 2.55 5.72 16.28
C SER A 16 3.78 4.92 15.84
N HIS A 17 4.39 4.12 16.73
CA HIS A 17 5.55 3.27 16.42
C HIS A 17 5.25 2.18 15.36
N ASN A 18 3.98 1.81 15.18
CA ASN A 18 3.50 0.84 14.19
C ASN A 18 3.07 1.48 12.86
N ILE A 19 3.07 2.81 12.78
CA ILE A 19 2.70 3.52 11.55
C ILE A 19 3.95 3.74 10.70
N ARG A 20 3.84 3.44 9.40
CA ARG A 20 4.91 3.63 8.41
C ARG A 20 4.37 4.44 7.24
N ASN A 21 4.76 5.71 7.18
CA ASN A 21 4.51 6.56 6.03
C ASN A 21 5.64 6.37 5.02
N MET A 22 5.32 5.85 3.84
CA MET A 22 6.27 5.66 2.75
C MET A 22 5.70 6.21 1.45
N CYS A 23 6.59 6.58 0.53
CA CYS A 23 6.22 6.96 -0.83
C CYS A 23 7.09 6.20 -1.83
N VAL A 24 6.53 5.93 -3.00
CA VAL A 24 7.26 5.29 -4.10
C VAL A 24 7.66 6.38 -5.09
N ILE A 25 8.96 6.60 -5.24
CA ILE A 25 9.53 7.57 -6.19
C ILE A 25 10.38 6.79 -7.18
N ALA A 26 10.09 6.93 -8.47
CA ALA A 26 10.90 6.36 -9.54
C ALA A 26 10.67 7.12 -10.85
N HIS A 27 11.53 6.87 -11.83
CA HIS A 27 11.39 7.43 -13.17
C HIS A 27 10.12 6.90 -13.88
N VAL A 28 9.70 7.56 -14.96
CA VAL A 28 8.57 7.13 -15.80
C VAL A 28 8.82 5.69 -16.29
N ASP A 29 7.76 4.89 -16.40
CA ASP A 29 7.80 3.47 -16.82
C ASP A 29 8.57 2.48 -15.92
N HIS A 30 8.97 2.88 -14.71
CA HIS A 30 9.61 1.98 -13.73
C HIS A 30 8.62 1.15 -12.88
N GLY A 31 7.38 0.97 -13.35
CA GLY A 31 6.42 0.10 -12.67
C GLY A 31 5.92 0.57 -11.29
N LYS A 32 5.97 1.87 -10.99
CA LYS A 32 5.48 2.44 -9.71
C LYS A 32 4.02 2.10 -9.42
N SER A 33 3.15 2.32 -10.40
CA SER A 33 1.71 2.03 -10.27
C SER A 33 1.48 0.52 -10.14
N THR A 34 2.25 -0.29 -10.88
CA THR A 34 2.21 -1.76 -10.77
C THR A 34 2.63 -2.26 -9.39
N LEU A 35 3.72 -1.73 -8.83
CA LEU A 35 4.16 -2.06 -7.48
C LEU A 35 3.10 -1.66 -6.44
N THR A 36 2.52 -0.48 -6.61
CA THR A 36 1.47 0.03 -5.71
C THR A 36 0.23 -0.86 -5.76
N ASP A 37 -0.22 -1.25 -6.95
CA ASP A 37 -1.35 -2.16 -7.11
C ASP A 37 -1.09 -3.53 -6.46
N ALA A 38 0.12 -4.07 -6.60
CA ALA A 38 0.48 -5.34 -5.95
C ALA A 38 0.42 -5.24 -4.42
N LEU A 39 0.87 -4.13 -3.83
CA LEU A 39 0.79 -3.90 -2.38
C LEU A 39 -0.66 -3.75 -1.92
N VAL A 40 -1.47 -2.96 -2.64
CA VAL A 40 -2.89 -2.73 -2.32
C VAL A 40 -3.71 -4.02 -2.47
N CYS A 41 -3.38 -4.86 -3.46
CA CYS A 41 -3.94 -6.18 -3.63
C CYS A 41 -3.57 -7.11 -2.47
N LYS A 42 -2.29 -7.13 -2.07
CA LYS A 42 -1.83 -7.94 -0.93
C LYS A 42 -2.45 -7.50 0.39
N ALA A 43 -2.69 -6.20 0.55
CA ALA A 43 -3.46 -5.65 1.67
C ALA A 43 -4.95 -6.03 1.62
N GLY A 44 -5.43 -6.65 0.53
CA GLY A 44 -6.81 -7.07 0.32
C GLY A 44 -7.78 -5.89 0.18
N ILE A 45 -7.30 -4.76 -0.34
CA ILE A 45 -8.11 -3.57 -0.65
C ILE A 45 -8.74 -3.70 -2.04
N ILE A 46 -8.01 -4.28 -2.99
CA ILE A 46 -8.48 -4.60 -4.34
C ILE A 46 -8.33 -6.11 -4.61
N THR A 47 -9.05 -6.63 -5.60
CA THR A 47 -8.91 -8.03 -6.04
C THR A 47 -7.72 -8.17 -6.99
N GLU A 48 -7.18 -9.39 -7.13
CA GLU A 48 -6.09 -9.68 -8.08
C GLU A 48 -6.44 -9.33 -9.52
N GLN A 49 -7.71 -9.54 -9.91
CA GLN A 49 -8.23 -9.16 -11.24
C GLN A 49 -8.20 -7.63 -11.47
N GLN A 50 -8.23 -6.83 -10.40
CA GLN A 50 -8.20 -5.37 -10.51
C GLN A 50 -6.78 -4.81 -10.40
N ALA A 51 -5.82 -5.61 -9.95
CA ALA A 51 -4.42 -5.20 -9.81
C ALA A 51 -3.75 -5.11 -11.19
N GLY A 52 -3.05 -4.01 -11.46
CA GLY A 52 -2.31 -3.80 -12.71
C GLY A 52 -3.15 -3.27 -13.87
N GLU A 53 -4.40 -3.74 -14.03
CA GLU A 53 -5.31 -3.23 -15.07
C GLU A 53 -5.89 -1.86 -14.71
N ARG A 54 -6.33 -1.69 -13.45
CA ARG A 54 -7.07 -0.49 -13.06
C ARG A 54 -6.16 0.66 -12.63
N ARG A 55 -4.89 0.39 -12.29
CA ARG A 55 -3.95 1.34 -11.66
C ARG A 55 -4.66 2.14 -10.58
N PHE A 56 -4.93 1.50 -9.45
CA PHE A 56 -5.91 1.96 -8.46
C PHE A 56 -5.72 3.42 -8.02
N THR A 57 -4.48 3.90 -7.98
CA THR A 57 -4.13 5.27 -7.59
C THR A 57 -4.24 6.32 -8.70
N ASP A 58 -4.31 5.89 -9.96
CA ASP A 58 -4.41 6.75 -11.15
C ASP A 58 -5.91 7.04 -11.39
N THR A 59 -6.40 8.11 -10.77
CA THR A 59 -7.84 8.43 -10.71
C THR A 59 -8.30 9.27 -11.89
N LEU A 60 -7.40 10.02 -12.54
CA LEU A 60 -7.73 10.85 -13.69
C LEU A 60 -7.78 10.00 -14.96
N GLU A 61 -8.75 10.24 -15.82
CA GLU A 61 -8.83 9.56 -17.12
C GLU A 61 -7.58 9.78 -17.97
N ALA A 62 -7.00 10.99 -17.92
CA ALA A 62 -5.74 11.31 -18.57
C ALA A 62 -4.55 10.49 -18.04
N GLU A 63 -4.55 10.09 -16.76
CA GLU A 63 -3.50 9.23 -16.18
C GLU A 63 -3.60 7.81 -16.76
N LYS A 64 -4.82 7.27 -16.83
CA LYS A 64 -5.09 5.93 -17.39
C LYS A 64 -4.79 5.86 -18.88
N GLU A 65 -5.25 6.83 -19.65
CA GLU A 65 -5.04 6.88 -21.11
C GLU A 65 -3.56 7.01 -21.47
N LYS A 66 -2.82 7.85 -20.76
CA LYS A 66 -1.38 8.09 -21.02
C LYS A 66 -0.46 7.11 -20.31
N GLY A 67 -0.98 6.30 -19.39
CA GLY A 67 -0.17 5.38 -18.58
C GLY A 67 0.83 6.07 -17.66
N ILE A 68 0.55 7.29 -17.21
CA ILE A 68 1.43 8.08 -16.31
C ILE A 68 0.70 8.47 -15.03
N THR A 69 1.45 8.68 -13.95
CA THR A 69 0.93 9.24 -12.70
C THR A 69 1.18 10.75 -12.69
N ILE A 70 0.11 11.54 -12.63
CA ILE A 70 0.15 13.01 -12.62
C ILE A 70 -0.01 13.53 -11.19
N LYS A 71 -0.90 12.91 -10.40
CA LYS A 71 -1.18 13.28 -9.02
C LYS A 71 -0.76 12.18 -8.05
N SER A 72 -0.27 12.62 -6.88
CA SER A 72 -0.01 11.71 -5.77
C SER A 72 -1.33 11.36 -5.08
N SER A 73 -1.53 10.07 -4.86
CA SER A 73 -2.66 9.51 -4.11
C SER A 73 -2.12 8.69 -2.95
N ALA A 74 -2.68 8.85 -1.75
CA ALA A 74 -2.29 8.10 -0.58
C ALA A 74 -3.27 6.95 -0.32
N VAL A 75 -2.73 5.78 0.03
CA VAL A 75 -3.52 4.60 0.43
C VAL A 75 -3.03 4.13 1.79
N SER A 76 -3.96 3.85 2.71
CA SER A 76 -3.64 3.23 4.00
C SER A 76 -3.78 1.72 3.88
N MET A 77 -2.72 1.00 4.21
CA MET A 77 -2.67 -0.47 4.18
C MET A 77 -2.47 -0.99 5.59
N PHE A 78 -3.18 -2.06 5.94
CA PHE A 78 -3.04 -2.73 7.23
C PHE A 78 -2.44 -4.12 7.02
N TYR A 79 -1.44 -4.45 7.84
CA TYR A 79 -0.78 -5.73 7.82
C TYR A 79 -0.38 -6.12 9.24
N GLU A 80 -0.76 -7.33 9.65
CA GLU A 80 -0.34 -7.92 10.92
C GLU A 80 0.92 -8.74 10.69
N LEU A 81 1.95 -8.46 11.48
CA LEU A 81 3.19 -9.21 11.49
C LEU A 81 3.26 -10.00 12.80
N ASP A 82 3.70 -11.26 12.72
CA ASP A 82 3.96 -12.08 13.91
C ASP A 82 5.09 -11.47 14.75
N ASP A 83 4.92 -11.41 16.06
CA ASP A 83 5.89 -10.85 17.02
C ASP A 83 7.25 -11.57 16.94
N GLN A 84 7.27 -12.87 16.64
CA GLN A 84 8.51 -13.63 16.46
C GLN A 84 9.30 -13.13 15.24
N ILE A 85 8.58 -12.83 14.14
CA ILE A 85 9.17 -12.28 12.93
C ILE A 85 9.61 -10.84 13.20
N LEU A 86 8.77 -10.03 13.84
CA LEU A 86 9.11 -8.65 14.19
C LEU A 86 10.38 -8.56 15.04
N GLY A 87 10.51 -9.44 16.04
CA GLY A 87 11.73 -9.56 16.84
C GLY A 87 12.96 -9.81 15.97
N SER A 88 12.89 -10.71 14.99
CA SER A 88 14.02 -10.99 14.10
C SER A 88 14.47 -9.78 13.28
N TYR A 89 13.56 -8.86 12.92
CA TYR A 89 13.88 -7.65 12.14
C TYR A 89 14.31 -6.46 13.00
N ILE A 90 13.83 -6.34 14.24
CA ILE A 90 14.21 -5.25 15.15
C ILE A 90 15.54 -5.55 15.83
N PHE A 91 15.79 -6.81 16.21
CA PHE A 91 16.98 -7.21 16.97
C PHE A 91 18.20 -7.53 16.10
N ASN A 92 18.04 -7.67 14.77
CA ASN A 92 19.17 -7.79 13.83
C ASN A 92 19.74 -6.42 13.41
N LYS A 93 19.77 -5.48 14.36
CA LYS A 93 20.57 -4.26 14.34
C LYS A 93 21.64 -4.37 15.43
N ASN A 94 22.58 -5.31 15.28
CA ASN A 94 23.87 -5.32 15.97
C ASN A 94 24.88 -6.10 15.12
#